data_AF-A0A9W8YZC6-F1
#
_entry.id   AF-A0A9W8YZC6-F1
#
_cell.length_a   1.000
_cell.length_b   1.000
_cell.length_c   1.000
_cell.angle_alpha   90.00
_cell.angle_beta   90.00
_cell.angle_gamma   90.00
#
_symmetry.space_group_name_H-M   'P 1'
#
loop_
_entity.id
_entity.type
_entity.pdbx_description
1 polymer ?
#
loop_
_entity_poly.entity_id
_entity_poly.type
_entity_poly.pdbx_seq_one_letter_code
_entity_poly.pdbx_strand_id
1 'polypeptide(L)'
;MLNCQYSFGSMVGAPVVFFIGGFIFALLQSLQTLGNEDIALALAFGQWYMIIPHIAIISGLLLAGNNPNILEGIVGTQRQEQDESIRFLGLTYNLTYPSCYKVAWQWHRGHNKKLWIDKLLKTYLNRSAGEDVVVSRDLKHLQSKTSLSFIDWVVVLFLAALLLGVPFFLAFITAFYTPQVGLSCRSFTFLIYECSQLGQIFLWLWAYAITPPKVTGAAVYAGSDTLGFFRPNGWLDARGFYDPTNFDHLVLLYESHRESRYGVRGIARVLWSALQDVRTLWCCLWYSSSIFFTLVATMTAIGGTLMQLLGVYTADICNLNVGNWLHPYRPEVTAMLSTNSKQMIDDAQKYWKPLAIAAICFMGVVSFVGWWYQRRTRDLFTDQVIKIDEGIGLKEAATIEVT
;
A
#
# COMPACT_ATOMS: atom_id res chain seq x y z
N MET A 1 -21.94 -9.20 13.96
CA MET A 1 -20.74 -9.05 13.09
C MET A 1 -19.83 -7.90 13.50
N LEU A 2 -20.27 -6.62 13.46
CA LEU A 2 -19.43 -5.46 13.82
C LEU A 2 -18.90 -5.48 15.26
N ASN A 3 -19.69 -6.01 16.21
CA ASN A 3 -19.27 -6.14 17.61
C ASN A 3 -18.22 -7.24 17.84
N CYS A 4 -18.04 -8.17 16.89
CA CYS A 4 -17.02 -9.21 16.95
C CYS A 4 -15.67 -8.74 16.39
N GLN A 5 -15.61 -7.54 15.78
CA GLN A 5 -14.37 -6.93 15.35
C GLN A 5 -13.76 -6.13 16.50
N TYR A 6 -12.48 -6.39 16.81
CA TYR A 6 -11.72 -5.62 17.78
C TYR A 6 -11.81 -4.11 17.50
N SER A 7 -11.82 -3.30 18.57
CA SER A 7 -11.91 -1.86 18.43
C SER A 7 -10.63 -1.30 17.79
N PHE A 8 -10.74 -0.17 17.08
CA PHE A 8 -9.57 0.56 16.58
C PHE A 8 -8.58 0.87 17.69
N GLY A 9 -9.12 1.30 18.85
CA GLY A 9 -8.32 1.68 20.00
C GLY A 9 -7.45 0.53 20.51
N SER A 10 -7.98 -0.69 20.53
CA SER A 10 -7.22 -1.86 21.00
C SER A 10 -6.23 -2.39 19.97
N MET A 11 -6.57 -2.40 18.67
CA MET A 11 -5.65 -2.95 17.64
C MET A 11 -4.60 -1.94 17.16
N VAL A 12 -4.97 -0.67 17.04
CA VAL A 12 -4.14 0.36 16.40
C VAL A 12 -3.80 1.47 17.39
N GLY A 13 -4.77 1.92 18.18
CA GLY A 13 -4.58 3.04 19.11
C GLY A 13 -3.48 2.80 20.14
N ALA A 14 -3.48 1.66 20.82
CA ALA A 14 -2.49 1.36 21.86
C ALA A 14 -1.04 1.29 21.31
N PRO A 15 -0.74 0.56 20.22
CA PRO A 15 0.59 0.59 19.59
C PRO A 15 1.02 1.99 19.16
N VAL A 16 0.12 2.80 18.61
CA VAL A 16 0.43 4.16 18.17
C VAL A 16 0.74 5.08 19.35
N VAL A 17 -0.04 4.99 20.44
CA VAL A 17 0.24 5.75 21.67
C VAL A 17 1.60 5.34 22.26
N PHE A 18 1.92 4.05 22.27
CA PHE A 18 3.23 3.58 22.73
C PHE A 18 4.37 4.12 21.86
N PHE A 19 4.18 4.10 20.53
CA PHE A 19 5.13 4.66 19.58
C PHE A 19 5.33 6.17 19.80
N ILE A 20 4.24 6.95 19.89
CA ILE A 20 4.30 8.40 20.15
C ILE A 20 4.96 8.67 21.50
N GLY A 21 4.64 7.90 22.55
CA GLY A 21 5.24 8.03 23.87
C GLY A 21 6.76 7.81 23.85
N GLY A 22 7.21 6.74 23.19
CA GLY A 22 8.64 6.48 22.99
C GLY A 22 9.32 7.57 22.17
N PHE A 23 8.65 8.08 21.14
CA PHE A 23 9.18 9.16 20.30
C PHE A 23 9.27 10.50 21.06
N ILE A 24 8.29 10.83 21.90
CA ILE A 24 8.33 12.00 22.80
C ILE A 24 9.48 11.86 23.79
N PHE A 25 9.68 10.68 24.37
CA PHE A 25 10.80 10.42 25.27
C PHE A 25 12.15 10.64 24.57
N ALA A 26 12.32 10.12 23.36
CA ALA A 26 13.52 10.34 22.55
C ALA A 26 13.74 11.83 22.22
N LEU A 27 12.67 12.58 21.92
CA LEU A 27 12.73 14.02 21.71
C LEU A 27 13.19 14.76 22.98
N LEU A 28 12.64 14.43 24.15
CA LEU A 28 13.03 15.06 25.41
C LEU A 28 14.51 14.78 25.74
N GLN A 29 14.97 13.56 25.49
CA GLN A 29 16.38 13.20 25.63
C GLN A 29 17.28 13.99 24.67
N SER A 30 16.85 14.18 23.42
CA SER A 30 17.54 15.03 22.44
C SER A 30 17.67 16.48 22.89
N LEU A 31 16.64 17.03 23.55
CA LEU A 31 16.67 18.40 24.07
C LEU A 31 17.63 18.55 25.27
N GLN A 32 17.84 17.49 26.06
CA GLN A 32 18.80 17.50 27.18
C GLN A 32 20.25 17.37 26.72
N THR A 33 20.48 16.77 25.55
CA THR A 33 21.81 16.49 25.00
C THR A 33 21.93 17.00 23.56
N LEU A 34 21.72 18.31 23.41
CA LEU A 34 21.82 19.03 22.14
C LEU A 34 23.22 18.84 21.52
N GLY A 35 23.26 18.57 20.21
CA GLY A 35 24.50 18.35 19.47
C GLY A 35 24.97 16.89 19.40
N ASN A 36 24.29 15.97 20.08
CA ASN A 36 24.56 14.55 19.92
C ASN A 36 23.91 14.00 18.64
N GLU A 37 24.75 13.61 17.69
CA GLU A 37 24.34 13.10 16.40
C GLU A 37 23.60 11.77 16.45
N ASP A 38 23.92 10.90 17.41
CA ASP A 38 23.29 9.59 17.54
C ASP A 38 21.82 9.71 17.87
N ILE A 39 21.49 10.68 18.72
CA ILE A 39 20.13 10.93 19.16
C ILE A 39 19.31 11.57 18.03
N ALA A 40 19.92 12.49 17.27
CA ALA A 40 19.29 13.08 16.08
C ALA A 40 19.02 12.03 15.00
N LEU A 41 19.96 11.11 14.81
CA LEU A 41 19.79 10.02 13.86
C LEU A 41 18.73 9.02 14.34
N ALA A 42 18.72 8.66 15.63
CA ALA A 42 17.66 7.84 16.21
C ALA A 42 16.27 8.49 16.04
N LEU A 43 16.18 9.82 16.18
CA LEU A 43 14.98 10.58 15.90
C LEU A 43 14.57 10.50 14.41
N ALA A 44 15.52 10.64 13.48
CA ALA A 44 15.27 10.47 12.04
C ALA A 44 14.77 9.06 11.69
N PHE A 45 15.37 8.02 12.28
CA PHE A 45 14.88 6.65 12.15
C PHE A 45 13.49 6.49 12.75
N GLY A 46 13.20 7.13 13.88
CA GLY A 46 11.85 7.18 14.45
C GLY A 46 10.84 7.82 13.49
N GLN A 47 11.18 8.94 12.86
CA GLN A 47 10.33 9.60 11.86
C GLN A 47 10.09 8.68 10.66
N TRP A 48 11.14 8.04 10.13
CA TRP A 48 11.02 7.08 9.04
C TRP A 48 10.11 5.90 9.39
N TYR A 49 10.30 5.34 10.59
CA TYR A 49 9.52 4.21 11.09
C TYR A 49 8.09 4.54 11.48
N MET A 50 7.66 5.81 11.43
CA MET A 50 6.24 6.15 11.49
C MET A 50 5.45 5.47 10.37
N ILE A 51 6.08 5.01 9.30
CA ILE A 51 5.41 4.22 8.27
C ILE A 51 4.68 2.98 8.85
N ILE A 52 5.22 2.34 9.89
CA ILE A 52 4.62 1.17 10.51
C ILE A 52 3.24 1.49 11.11
N PRO A 53 3.10 2.47 12.03
CA PRO A 53 1.79 2.86 12.54
C PRO A 53 0.86 3.39 11.44
N HIS A 54 1.36 4.08 10.41
CA HIS A 54 0.53 4.48 9.26
C HIS A 54 -0.10 3.28 8.54
N ILE A 55 0.70 2.24 8.24
CA ILE A 55 0.20 1.01 7.61
C ILE A 55 -0.79 0.31 8.53
N ALA A 56 -0.54 0.27 9.85
CA ALA A 56 -1.45 -0.31 10.82
C ALA A 56 -2.80 0.43 10.86
N ILE A 57 -2.79 1.77 10.81
CA ILE A 57 -4.00 2.59 10.72
C ILE A 57 -4.75 2.24 9.44
N ILE A 58 -4.11 2.30 8.27
CA ILE A 58 -4.77 1.98 6.99
C ILE A 58 -5.37 0.57 7.00
N SER A 59 -4.64 -0.42 7.51
CA SER A 59 -5.11 -1.80 7.64
C SER A 59 -6.35 -1.90 8.55
N GLY A 60 -6.37 -1.14 9.64
CA GLY A 60 -7.49 -1.06 10.57
C GLY A 60 -8.73 -0.32 10.04
N LEU A 61 -8.55 0.64 9.12
CA LEU A 61 -9.66 1.40 8.51
C LEU A 61 -10.47 0.58 7.51
N LEU A 62 -9.88 -0.47 6.94
CA LEU A 62 -10.57 -1.39 6.06
C LEU A 62 -11.50 -2.28 6.90
N LEU A 63 -12.71 -1.79 7.20
CA LEU A 63 -13.79 -2.48 7.94
C LEU A 63 -14.22 -3.86 7.38
N ALA A 64 -13.58 -4.35 6.32
CA ALA A 64 -13.94 -5.59 5.66
C ALA A 64 -13.33 -6.80 6.36
N GLY A 65 -14.21 -7.63 6.95
CA GLY A 65 -14.08 -9.07 7.06
C GLY A 65 -12.66 -9.64 7.25
N ASN A 66 -11.90 -9.15 8.22
CA ASN A 66 -10.63 -9.80 8.61
C ASN A 66 -10.88 -11.23 9.13
N ASN A 67 -12.12 -11.55 9.49
CA ASN A 67 -12.56 -12.88 9.89
C ASN A 67 -13.57 -13.42 8.87
N PRO A 68 -13.19 -14.41 8.03
CA PRO A 68 -14.06 -15.03 7.04
C PRO A 68 -15.21 -15.84 7.67
N ASN A 69 -15.03 -16.37 8.89
CA ASN A 69 -16.05 -17.18 9.58
C ASN A 69 -17.35 -16.40 9.81
N ILE A 70 -17.25 -15.08 9.96
CA ILE A 70 -18.44 -14.26 10.17
C ILE A 70 -19.28 -14.18 8.89
N LEU A 71 -18.64 -14.16 7.72
CA LEU A 71 -19.35 -14.19 6.44
C LEU A 71 -19.98 -15.58 6.20
N GLU A 72 -19.27 -16.64 6.57
CA GLU A 72 -19.78 -18.00 6.47
C GLU A 72 -21.03 -18.24 7.31
N GLY A 73 -21.02 -17.76 8.56
CA GLY A 73 -22.20 -17.84 9.43
C GLY A 73 -23.43 -17.11 8.88
N ILE A 74 -23.25 -16.12 7.99
CA ILE A 74 -24.35 -15.37 7.36
C ILE A 74 -24.79 -16.02 6.05
N VAL A 75 -23.85 -16.44 5.22
CA VAL A 75 -24.16 -16.97 3.87
C VAL A 75 -24.62 -18.43 3.94
N GLY A 76 -24.38 -19.14 5.05
CA GLY A 76 -24.93 -20.48 5.29
C GLY A 76 -24.46 -21.53 4.28
N THR A 77 -23.35 -21.27 3.57
CA THR A 77 -22.84 -22.14 2.53
C THR A 77 -22.20 -23.38 3.15
N GLN A 78 -22.92 -24.51 3.17
CA GLN A 78 -22.34 -25.84 3.36
C GLN A 78 -21.57 -26.24 2.09
N ARG A 79 -20.32 -25.78 1.96
CA ARG A 79 -19.41 -26.31 0.95
C ARG A 79 -18.30 -27.10 1.65
N GLN A 80 -18.03 -28.29 1.14
CA GLN A 80 -17.05 -29.21 1.70
C GLN A 80 -15.69 -28.52 1.81
N GLU A 81 -15.16 -28.44 3.04
CA GLU A 81 -13.86 -27.84 3.33
C GLU A 81 -12.77 -28.57 2.53
N GLN A 82 -12.18 -27.88 1.56
CA GLN A 82 -10.96 -28.35 0.92
C GLN A 82 -9.80 -27.88 1.79
N ASP A 83 -9.12 -28.85 2.41
CA ASP A 83 -8.00 -28.60 3.31
C ASP A 83 -6.76 -28.18 2.49
N GLU A 84 -6.72 -26.89 2.14
CA GLU A 84 -5.60 -26.30 1.41
C GLU A 84 -4.46 -25.95 2.36
N SER A 85 -3.61 -26.94 2.63
CA SER A 85 -2.33 -26.72 3.33
C SER A 85 -1.28 -26.19 2.34
N ILE A 86 -0.72 -25.01 2.63
CA ILE A 86 0.40 -24.48 1.87
C ILE A 86 1.68 -25.04 2.47
N ARG A 87 2.44 -25.83 1.70
CA ARG A 87 3.75 -26.33 2.11
C ARG A 87 4.83 -25.34 1.68
N PHE A 88 5.46 -24.68 2.64
CA PHE A 88 6.60 -23.81 2.39
C PHE A 88 7.77 -24.23 3.28
N LEU A 89 8.93 -24.54 2.68
CA LEU A 89 10.14 -24.97 3.40
C LEU A 89 9.93 -26.14 4.38
N GLY A 90 9.06 -27.10 4.03
CA GLY A 90 8.77 -28.28 4.87
C GLY A 90 7.80 -28.02 6.03
N LEU A 91 7.39 -26.77 6.27
CA LEU A 91 6.34 -26.41 7.21
C LEU A 91 4.99 -26.39 6.48
N THR A 92 4.01 -27.10 7.04
CA THR A 92 2.61 -27.06 6.60
C THR A 92 1.93 -25.87 7.26
N TYR A 93 1.63 -24.84 6.48
CA TYR A 93 0.83 -23.71 6.92
C TYR A 93 -0.64 -24.02 6.62
N ASN A 94 -1.43 -24.19 7.67
CA ASN A 94 -2.87 -24.27 7.58
C ASN A 94 -3.47 -22.87 7.63
N LEU A 95 -4.65 -22.71 7.03
CA LEU A 95 -5.41 -21.47 7.15
C LEU A 95 -5.74 -21.22 8.64
N THR A 96 -5.57 -19.98 9.09
CA THR A 96 -5.90 -19.55 10.47
C THR A 96 -7.38 -19.74 10.79
N TYR A 97 -8.23 -19.76 9.76
CA TYR A 97 -9.66 -19.90 9.87
C TYR A 97 -10.13 -21.09 9.02
N PRO A 98 -10.78 -22.10 9.61
CA PRO A 98 -11.45 -23.16 8.86
C PRO A 98 -12.74 -22.56 8.28
N SER A 99 -12.62 -21.97 7.09
CA SER A 99 -13.74 -21.35 6.38
C SER A 99 -13.60 -21.55 4.88
N CYS A 100 -14.72 -21.73 4.20
CA CYS A 100 -14.76 -21.71 2.75
C CYS A 100 -14.33 -20.35 2.15
N TYR A 101 -14.36 -19.27 2.94
CA TYR A 101 -13.90 -17.94 2.54
C TYR A 101 -12.46 -17.69 2.97
N LYS A 102 -11.67 -17.08 2.08
CA LYS A 102 -10.26 -16.78 2.32
C LYS A 102 -10.04 -15.28 2.50
N VAL A 103 -9.15 -14.94 3.43
CA VAL A 103 -8.67 -13.56 3.56
C VAL A 103 -7.75 -13.21 2.39
N ALA A 104 -7.99 -12.07 1.76
CA ALA A 104 -7.09 -11.54 0.76
C ALA A 104 -5.90 -10.84 1.44
N TRP A 105 -4.71 -11.03 0.86
CA TRP A 105 -3.53 -10.23 1.14
C TRP A 105 -3.86 -8.74 1.13
N GLN A 106 -3.35 -7.99 2.11
CA GLN A 106 -3.68 -6.56 2.30
C GLN A 106 -3.55 -5.75 1.00
N TRP A 107 -2.49 -6.00 0.23
CA TRP A 107 -2.20 -5.34 -1.04
C TRP A 107 -3.17 -5.67 -2.18
N HIS A 108 -3.84 -6.82 -2.12
CA HIS A 108 -4.85 -7.24 -3.11
C HIS A 108 -6.29 -6.93 -2.67
N ARG A 109 -6.50 -6.43 -1.45
CA ARG A 109 -7.86 -6.17 -0.92
C ARG A 109 -8.63 -5.14 -1.75
N GLY A 110 -7.98 -4.06 -2.18
CA GLY A 110 -8.63 -3.02 -2.99
C GLY A 110 -9.14 -3.58 -4.32
N HIS A 111 -8.27 -4.30 -5.02
CA HIS A 111 -8.61 -4.95 -6.29
C HIS A 111 -9.71 -6.00 -6.12
N ASN A 112 -9.59 -6.90 -5.13
CA ASN A 112 -10.59 -7.94 -4.87
C ASN A 112 -11.95 -7.36 -4.49
N LYS A 113 -11.99 -6.26 -3.72
CA LYS A 113 -13.23 -5.54 -3.43
C LYS A 113 -13.86 -4.99 -4.69
N LYS A 114 -13.08 -4.38 -5.58
CA LYS A 114 -13.59 -3.88 -6.85
C LYS A 114 -14.18 -5.01 -7.69
N LEU A 115 -13.45 -6.12 -7.85
CA LEU A 115 -13.93 -7.30 -8.57
C LEU A 115 -15.25 -7.83 -7.99
N TRP A 116 -15.36 -7.86 -6.66
CA TRP A 116 -16.56 -8.30 -5.97
C TRP A 116 -17.75 -7.37 -6.27
N ILE A 117 -17.54 -6.05 -6.23
CA ILE A 117 -18.59 -5.08 -6.56
C ILE A 117 -18.99 -5.18 -8.04
N ASP A 118 -18.01 -5.30 -8.95
CA ASP A 118 -18.29 -5.47 -10.38
C ASP A 118 -19.09 -6.75 -10.66
N LYS A 119 -18.77 -7.85 -9.97
CA LYS A 119 -19.50 -9.13 -10.07
C LYS A 119 -20.90 -9.01 -9.49
N LEU A 120 -21.06 -8.32 -8.37
CA LEU A 120 -22.35 -8.05 -7.74
C LEU A 120 -23.24 -7.24 -8.69
N LEU A 121 -22.73 -6.11 -9.21
CA LEU A 121 -23.45 -5.27 -10.16
C LEU A 121 -23.90 -6.08 -11.39
N LYS A 122 -23.01 -6.87 -12.00
CA LYS A 122 -23.37 -7.72 -13.16
C LYS A 122 -24.47 -8.73 -12.83
N THR A 123 -24.38 -9.40 -11.69
CA THR A 123 -25.32 -10.46 -11.29
C THR A 123 -26.71 -9.89 -11.04
N TYR A 124 -26.79 -8.77 -10.29
CA TYR A 124 -28.08 -8.15 -9.96
C TYR A 124 -28.66 -7.35 -11.13
N LEU A 125 -27.86 -6.67 -11.95
CA LEU A 125 -28.35 -5.99 -13.16
C LEU A 125 -28.95 -6.99 -14.17
N ASN A 126 -28.33 -8.16 -14.35
CA ASN A 126 -28.88 -9.20 -15.23
C ASN A 126 -30.17 -9.82 -14.68
N ARG A 127 -30.34 -9.87 -13.35
CA ARG A 127 -31.54 -10.41 -12.70
C ARG A 127 -32.70 -9.41 -12.70
N SER A 128 -32.43 -8.11 -12.59
CA SER A 128 -33.45 -7.05 -12.59
C SER A 128 -34.07 -6.74 -13.96
N ALA A 129 -33.65 -7.43 -15.04
CA ALA A 129 -34.27 -7.28 -16.36
C ALA A 129 -35.71 -7.83 -16.44
N GLY A 130 -36.19 -8.53 -15.39
CA GLY A 130 -37.51 -9.18 -15.37
C GLY A 130 -38.63 -8.49 -14.57
N GLU A 131 -38.37 -7.88 -13.39
CA GLU A 131 -39.51 -7.59 -12.47
C GLU A 131 -39.42 -6.33 -11.57
N ASP A 132 -38.26 -5.71 -11.30
CA ASP A 132 -38.18 -4.62 -10.30
C ASP A 132 -37.41 -3.37 -10.78
N VAL A 133 -38.15 -2.31 -11.14
CA VAL A 133 -37.62 -1.00 -11.55
C VAL A 133 -36.88 -0.27 -10.41
N VAL A 134 -37.29 -0.49 -9.16
CA VAL A 134 -36.72 0.18 -7.97
C VAL A 134 -35.28 -0.29 -7.71
N VAL A 135 -35.04 -1.61 -7.78
CA VAL A 135 -33.72 -2.23 -7.57
C VAL A 135 -32.68 -1.72 -8.58
N SER A 136 -33.11 -1.46 -9.83
CA SER A 136 -32.25 -0.91 -10.87
C SER A 136 -31.73 0.51 -10.56
N ARG A 137 -32.54 1.36 -9.89
CA ARG A 137 -32.15 2.73 -9.55
C ARG A 137 -31.08 2.76 -8.46
N ASP A 138 -31.24 1.94 -7.42
CA ASP A 138 -30.29 1.85 -6.30
C ASP A 138 -28.96 1.24 -6.74
N LEU A 139 -28.99 0.22 -7.62
CA LEU A 139 -27.78 -0.36 -8.23
C LEU A 139 -27.01 0.67 -9.07
N LYS A 140 -27.71 1.49 -9.86
CA LYS A 140 -27.09 2.58 -10.63
C LYS A 140 -26.50 3.66 -9.71
N HIS A 141 -27.20 3.98 -8.61
CA HIS A 141 -26.67 4.89 -7.60
C HIS A 141 -25.39 4.34 -6.97
N LEU A 142 -25.40 3.07 -6.56
CA LEU A 142 -24.23 2.37 -6.03
C LEU A 142 -23.07 2.35 -7.02
N GLN A 143 -23.34 2.05 -8.29
CA GLN A 143 -22.33 2.07 -9.35
C GLN A 143 -21.71 3.46 -9.50
N SER A 144 -22.52 4.53 -9.52
CA SER A 144 -22.03 5.90 -9.64
C SER A 144 -21.18 6.36 -8.44
N LYS A 145 -21.46 5.82 -7.24
CA LYS A 145 -20.71 6.11 -6.02
C LYS A 145 -19.45 5.27 -5.86
N THR A 146 -19.39 4.11 -6.51
CA THR A 146 -18.25 3.19 -6.44
C THR A 146 -17.24 3.44 -7.57
N SER A 147 -17.67 4.02 -8.69
CA SER A 147 -16.76 4.42 -9.75
C SER A 147 -15.90 5.59 -9.31
N LEU A 148 -14.59 5.36 -9.15
CA LEU A 148 -13.63 6.43 -8.90
C LEU A 148 -13.43 7.26 -10.18
N SER A 149 -13.70 8.56 -10.07
CA SER A 149 -13.34 9.54 -11.10
C SER A 149 -11.82 9.73 -11.16
N PHE A 150 -11.32 10.32 -12.25
CA PHE A 150 -9.91 10.71 -12.36
C PHE A 150 -9.50 11.65 -11.22
N ILE A 151 -10.37 12.57 -10.81
CA ILE A 151 -10.11 13.49 -9.68
C ILE A 151 -9.97 12.69 -8.38
N ASP A 152 -10.82 11.68 -8.16
CA ASP A 152 -10.73 10.83 -6.98
C ASP A 152 -9.40 10.07 -6.94
N TRP A 153 -8.92 9.60 -8.09
CA TRP A 153 -7.58 8.99 -8.21
C TRP A 153 -6.46 9.96 -7.85
N VAL A 154 -6.51 11.20 -8.35
CA VAL A 154 -5.53 12.24 -8.00
C VAL A 154 -5.55 12.53 -6.50
N VAL A 155 -6.75 12.64 -5.91
CA VAL A 155 -6.89 12.86 -4.46
C VAL A 155 -6.35 11.67 -3.66
N VAL A 156 -6.66 10.44 -4.05
CA VAL A 156 -6.14 9.22 -3.40
C VAL A 156 -4.62 9.17 -3.49
N LEU A 157 -4.05 9.44 -4.66
CA LEU A 157 -2.60 9.49 -4.85
C LEU A 157 -1.94 10.59 -4.03
N PHE A 158 -2.54 11.77 -3.99
CA PHE A 158 -2.05 12.88 -3.19
C PHE A 158 -2.07 12.55 -1.69
N LEU A 159 -3.16 11.99 -1.19
CA LEU A 159 -3.28 11.57 0.21
C LEU A 159 -2.30 10.45 0.54
N ALA A 160 -2.11 9.48 -0.36
CA ALA A 160 -1.12 8.42 -0.18
C ALA A 160 0.32 8.98 -0.16
N ALA A 161 0.65 9.88 -1.09
CA ALA A 161 1.94 10.54 -1.14
C ALA A 161 2.19 11.40 0.11
N LEU A 162 1.16 12.07 0.64
CA LEU A 162 1.26 12.83 1.89
C LEU A 162 1.49 11.91 3.09
N LEU A 163 0.76 10.80 3.17
CA LEU A 163 0.85 9.86 4.29
C LEU A 163 2.21 9.15 4.36
N LEU A 164 2.76 8.77 3.21
CA LEU A 164 4.03 8.07 3.09
C LEU A 164 5.22 9.04 3.03
N GLY A 165 5.07 10.13 2.29
CA GLY A 165 6.14 11.08 2.00
C GLY A 165 6.43 12.06 3.13
N VAL A 166 5.46 12.42 3.98
CA VAL A 166 5.73 13.33 5.12
C VAL A 166 6.72 12.72 6.12
N PRO A 167 6.51 11.49 6.66
CA PRO A 167 7.47 10.86 7.54
C PRO A 167 8.85 10.72 6.92
N PHE A 168 8.89 10.36 5.64
CA PHE A 168 10.12 10.26 4.87
C PHE A 168 10.87 11.59 4.77
N PHE A 169 10.17 12.64 4.35
CA PHE A 169 10.76 13.97 4.17
C PHE A 169 11.28 14.54 5.49
N LEU A 170 10.55 14.35 6.59
CA LEU A 170 10.99 14.74 7.93
C LEU A 170 12.25 13.98 8.35
N ALA A 171 12.31 12.67 8.13
CA ALA A 171 13.49 11.83 8.40
C ALA A 171 14.69 12.25 7.55
N PHE A 172 14.48 12.44 6.25
CA PHE A 172 15.51 12.85 5.31
C PHE A 172 16.10 14.21 5.68
N ILE A 173 15.26 15.21 5.96
CA ILE A 173 15.74 16.54 6.38
C ILE A 173 16.52 16.43 7.69
N THR A 174 15.98 15.73 8.68
CA THR A 174 16.66 15.56 9.98
C THR A 174 18.04 14.92 9.78
N ALA A 175 18.15 13.89 8.94
CA ALA A 175 19.42 13.24 8.63
C ALA A 175 20.35 14.07 7.73
N PHE A 176 19.81 14.89 6.83
CA PHE A 176 20.58 15.73 5.91
C PHE A 176 21.27 16.90 6.63
N TYR A 177 20.65 17.40 7.71
CA TYR A 177 21.22 18.44 8.57
C TYR A 177 21.97 17.84 9.80
N THR A 178 22.39 16.57 9.75
CA THR A 178 23.10 15.90 10.86
C THR A 178 24.31 15.08 10.38
N PRO A 179 25.57 15.33 10.81
CA PRO A 179 26.08 16.50 11.54
C PRO A 179 26.60 17.60 10.58
N GLN A 180 26.92 17.21 9.34
CA GLN A 180 27.34 18.06 8.23
C GLN A 180 26.18 18.15 7.24
N VAL A 181 25.94 19.34 6.70
CA VAL A 181 24.87 19.56 5.73
C VAL A 181 25.23 18.85 4.43
N GLY A 182 24.44 17.83 4.07
CA GLY A 182 24.63 17.13 2.81
C GLY A 182 24.05 15.73 2.71
N LEU A 183 24.21 15.15 1.52
CA LEU A 183 23.94 13.74 1.28
C LEU A 183 25.10 12.93 1.82
N SER A 184 24.92 12.37 3.02
CA SER A 184 25.85 11.46 3.69
C SER A 184 25.30 10.03 3.64
N CYS A 185 25.99 9.05 4.22
CA CYS A 185 25.49 7.68 4.27
C CYS A 185 24.12 7.58 4.98
N ARG A 186 23.85 8.50 5.93
CA ARG A 186 22.63 8.56 6.74
C ARG A 186 21.45 8.98 5.89
N SER A 187 21.51 10.17 5.30
CA SER A 187 20.45 10.71 4.41
C SER A 187 20.31 9.91 3.11
N PHE A 188 21.39 9.31 2.61
CA PHE A 188 21.35 8.44 1.43
C PHE A 188 20.59 7.13 1.66
N THR A 189 20.63 6.56 2.87
CA THR A 189 19.85 5.37 3.22
C THR A 189 18.35 5.66 3.04
N PHE A 190 17.88 6.77 3.57
CA PHE A 190 16.50 7.22 3.39
C PHE A 190 16.21 7.43 1.89
N LEU A 191 17.04 8.17 1.17
CA LEU A 191 16.83 8.44 -0.26
C LEU A 191 16.68 7.17 -1.12
N ILE A 192 17.54 6.17 -0.92
CA ILE A 192 17.42 4.89 -1.64
C ILE A 192 16.08 4.22 -1.34
N TYR A 193 15.70 4.19 -0.05
CA TYR A 193 14.44 3.60 0.35
C TYR A 193 13.26 4.27 -0.32
N GLU A 194 13.18 5.61 -0.31
CA GLU A 194 12.07 6.33 -0.96
C GLU A 194 12.03 6.12 -2.46
N CYS A 195 13.18 6.18 -3.14
CA CYS A 195 13.25 5.87 -4.56
C CYS A 195 12.72 4.46 -4.87
N SER A 196 13.03 3.48 -4.01
CA SER A 196 12.52 2.11 -4.16
C SER A 196 11.02 2.01 -3.87
N GLN A 197 10.50 2.74 -2.87
CA GLN A 197 9.07 2.80 -2.55
C GLN A 197 8.25 3.47 -3.66
N LEU A 198 8.73 4.60 -4.19
CA LEU A 198 8.12 5.28 -5.33
C LEU A 198 8.11 4.38 -6.57
N GLY A 199 9.20 3.62 -6.79
CA GLY A 199 9.26 2.58 -7.83
C GLY A 199 8.17 1.53 -7.65
N GLN A 200 7.97 1.02 -6.44
CA GLN A 200 6.90 0.05 -6.13
C GLN A 200 5.50 0.64 -6.33
N ILE A 201 5.26 1.88 -5.91
CA ILE A 201 3.97 2.57 -6.12
C ILE A 201 3.71 2.74 -7.62
N PHE A 202 4.72 3.14 -8.39
CA PHE A 202 4.59 3.28 -9.84
C PHE A 202 4.30 1.95 -10.52
N LEU A 203 4.98 0.86 -10.12
CA LEU A 203 4.69 -0.48 -10.63
C LEU A 203 3.28 -0.96 -10.26
N TRP A 204 2.82 -0.64 -9.05
CA TRP A 204 1.45 -0.96 -8.62
C TRP A 204 0.42 -0.18 -9.44
N LEU A 205 0.65 1.11 -9.69
CA LEU A 205 -0.21 1.92 -10.55
C LEU A 205 -0.18 1.40 -11.99
N TRP A 206 0.97 0.98 -12.49
CA TRP A 206 1.05 0.39 -13.82
C TRP A 206 0.24 -0.92 -13.92
N ALA A 207 0.24 -1.76 -12.88
CA ALA A 207 -0.55 -3.00 -12.88
C ALA A 207 -2.06 -2.77 -12.67
N TYR A 208 -2.44 -1.79 -11.84
CA TYR A 208 -3.81 -1.69 -11.31
C TYR A 208 -4.51 -0.36 -11.55
N ALA A 209 -3.85 0.66 -12.09
CA ALA A 209 -4.54 1.86 -12.56
C ALA A 209 -5.38 1.46 -13.78
N ILE A 210 -6.68 1.39 -13.52
CA ILE A 210 -7.69 0.85 -14.42
C ILE A 210 -7.71 1.62 -15.75
N THR A 211 -7.84 0.87 -16.86
CA THR A 211 -8.24 1.39 -18.16
C THR A 211 -9.56 2.15 -18.05
N PRO A 212 -9.68 3.36 -18.65
CA PRO A 212 -10.89 4.17 -18.55
C PRO A 212 -12.13 3.34 -18.92
N PRO A 213 -13.26 3.54 -18.22
CA PRO A 213 -14.46 2.75 -18.46
C PRO A 213 -14.83 2.81 -19.94
N LYS A 214 -15.10 1.63 -20.53
CA LYS A 214 -15.61 1.53 -21.90
C LYS A 214 -16.92 2.31 -21.95
N VAL A 215 -16.92 3.46 -22.63
CA VAL A 215 -18.13 4.25 -22.88
C VAL A 215 -18.98 3.44 -23.86
N THR A 216 -19.88 2.63 -23.34
CA THR A 216 -20.96 2.00 -24.12
C THR A 216 -22.01 3.07 -24.41
N GLY A 217 -21.76 3.86 -25.45
CA GLY A 217 -22.71 4.89 -25.90
C GLY A 217 -22.08 5.80 -26.94
N ALA A 218 -22.65 5.80 -28.13
CA ALA A 218 -22.20 6.55 -29.29
C ALA A 218 -22.00 8.05 -29.03
N ALA A 219 -20.75 8.52 -29.16
CA ALA A 219 -20.42 9.90 -29.51
C ALA A 219 -19.05 9.91 -30.18
N VAL A 220 -19.00 9.34 -31.38
CA VAL A 220 -17.95 9.63 -32.35
C VAL A 220 -18.19 11.06 -32.82
N TYR A 221 -17.40 12.01 -32.32
CA TYR A 221 -17.10 13.22 -33.09
C TYR A 221 -15.61 13.52 -33.05
N ALA A 222 -15.14 13.81 -34.25
CA ALA A 222 -13.77 13.99 -34.65
C ALA A 222 -13.14 15.23 -34.00
N GLY A 223 -11.87 15.06 -33.63
CA GLY A 223 -10.95 16.11 -33.22
C GLY A 223 -9.58 15.47 -33.16
N SER A 224 -8.59 16.10 -33.80
CA SER A 224 -7.21 15.61 -33.90
C SER A 224 -6.59 15.36 -32.53
N ASP A 225 -5.44 14.67 -32.54
CA ASP A 225 -4.33 14.80 -31.59
C ASP A 225 -3.91 13.48 -30.91
N THR A 226 -2.60 13.25 -31.04
CA THR A 226 -1.58 12.45 -30.33
C THR A 226 -1.92 11.54 -29.13
N LEU A 227 -3.14 11.52 -28.59
CA LEU A 227 -3.58 10.73 -27.44
C LEU A 227 -4.33 9.43 -27.82
N GLY A 228 -4.23 8.98 -29.07
CA GLY A 228 -4.79 7.69 -29.53
C GLY A 228 -4.21 6.46 -28.81
N PHE A 229 -3.06 6.61 -28.14
CA PHE A 229 -2.44 5.58 -27.31
C PHE A 229 -3.29 5.21 -26.08
N PHE A 230 -3.97 6.18 -25.46
CA PHE A 230 -4.72 6.02 -24.20
C PHE A 230 -6.25 5.92 -24.37
N ARG A 231 -6.77 5.89 -25.60
CA ARG A 231 -8.22 5.79 -25.84
C ARG A 231 -8.76 4.38 -25.54
N PRO A 232 -10.05 4.24 -25.16
CA PRO A 232 -10.74 2.94 -25.15
C PRO A 232 -10.63 2.28 -26.53
N ASN A 233 -10.21 1.01 -26.59
CA ASN A 233 -9.80 0.26 -27.78
C ASN A 233 -8.53 0.77 -28.52
N GLY A 234 -7.72 1.64 -27.91
CA GLY A 234 -6.42 2.06 -28.43
C GLY A 234 -5.33 0.99 -28.30
N TRP A 235 -4.11 1.27 -28.76
CA TRP A 235 -2.99 0.30 -28.74
C TRP A 235 -2.69 -0.25 -27.34
N LEU A 236 -2.73 0.61 -26.31
CA LEU A 236 -2.49 0.25 -24.92
C LEU A 236 -3.64 -0.57 -24.32
N ASP A 237 -4.89 -0.33 -24.75
CA ASP A 237 -6.07 -1.12 -24.32
C ASP A 237 -6.13 -2.47 -25.05
N ALA A 238 -5.73 -2.52 -26.34
CA ALA A 238 -5.71 -3.72 -27.17
C ALA A 238 -4.54 -4.67 -26.83
N ARG A 239 -3.36 -4.10 -26.50
CA ARG A 239 -2.19 -4.89 -26.05
C ARG A 239 -2.11 -5.03 -24.52
N GLY A 240 -2.94 -4.27 -23.79
CA GLY A 240 -3.24 -4.38 -22.37
C GLY A 240 -2.32 -3.57 -21.47
N PHE A 241 -2.90 -2.84 -20.51
CA PHE A 241 -2.23 -2.64 -19.21
C PHE A 241 -1.90 -4.02 -18.63
N TYR A 242 -0.70 -4.17 -18.10
CA TYR A 242 -0.24 -5.47 -17.62
C TYR A 242 -1.10 -5.93 -16.44
N ASP A 243 -1.86 -7.00 -16.63
CA ASP A 243 -2.58 -7.68 -15.55
C ASP A 243 -1.67 -8.76 -14.94
N PRO A 244 -1.10 -8.53 -13.75
CA PRO A 244 -0.21 -9.49 -13.10
C PRO A 244 -0.92 -10.78 -12.67
N THR A 245 -2.25 -10.83 -12.74
CA THR A 245 -3.03 -12.01 -12.34
C THR A 245 -3.32 -12.96 -13.50
N ASN A 246 -3.17 -12.50 -14.75
CA ASN A 246 -3.48 -13.30 -15.93
C ASN A 246 -2.25 -14.10 -16.41
N PHE A 247 -2.02 -15.24 -15.79
CA PHE A 247 -1.00 -16.21 -16.23
C PHE A 247 -1.50 -17.16 -17.33
N ASP A 248 -2.74 -17.04 -17.78
CA ASP A 248 -3.34 -17.99 -18.72
C ASP A 248 -2.51 -18.07 -20.01
N HIS A 249 -1.95 -16.95 -20.46
CA HIS A 249 -1.07 -16.91 -21.63
C HIS A 249 0.22 -17.72 -21.43
N LEU A 250 0.82 -17.70 -20.23
CA LEU A 250 2.02 -18.46 -19.89
C LEU A 250 1.72 -19.94 -19.68
N VAL A 251 0.58 -20.26 -19.07
CA VAL A 251 0.12 -21.64 -18.89
C VAL A 251 -0.23 -22.27 -20.25
N LEU A 252 -0.92 -21.54 -21.13
CA LEU A 252 -1.22 -21.99 -22.50
C LEU A 252 0.05 -22.16 -23.34
N LEU A 253 1.04 -21.27 -23.20
CA LEU A 253 2.36 -21.43 -23.83
C LEU A 253 3.09 -22.67 -23.29
N TYR A 254 2.99 -22.94 -21.99
CA TYR A 254 3.58 -24.12 -21.37
C TYR A 254 2.88 -25.42 -21.82
N GLU A 255 1.56 -25.46 -21.83
CA GLU A 255 0.77 -26.61 -22.28
C GLU A 255 0.96 -26.88 -23.78
N SER A 256 0.92 -25.84 -24.61
CA SER A 256 1.16 -25.96 -26.06
C SER A 256 2.53 -26.53 -26.41
N HIS A 257 3.53 -26.38 -25.53
CA HIS A 257 4.90 -26.86 -25.76
C HIS A 257 5.29 -28.09 -24.96
N ARG A 258 4.44 -28.57 -24.04
CA ARG A 258 4.64 -29.83 -23.30
C ARG A 258 4.68 -31.06 -24.21
N GLU A 259 4.06 -31.01 -25.39
CA GLU A 259 4.13 -32.08 -26.40
C GLU A 259 5.42 -32.05 -27.26
N SER A 260 6.20 -30.97 -27.23
CA SER A 260 7.41 -30.84 -28.03
C SER A 260 8.61 -31.49 -27.32
N ARG A 261 8.98 -32.68 -27.77
CA ARG A 261 10.10 -33.51 -27.29
C ARG A 261 11.39 -32.73 -26.96
N TYR A 262 11.97 -33.11 -25.83
CA TYR A 262 13.12 -32.55 -25.12
C TYR A 262 14.38 -32.34 -25.96
N GLY A 263 14.84 -31.09 -25.99
CA GLY A 263 16.19 -30.70 -26.37
C GLY A 263 16.46 -29.26 -25.95
N VAL A 264 17.70 -28.94 -25.55
CA VAL A 264 18.10 -27.59 -25.10
C VAL A 264 17.80 -26.52 -26.17
N ARG A 265 17.86 -26.89 -27.46
CA ARG A 265 17.46 -26.05 -28.60
C ARG A 265 15.95 -25.82 -28.73
N GLY A 266 15.12 -26.70 -28.17
CA GLY A 266 13.67 -26.52 -28.07
C GLY A 266 13.33 -25.50 -27.01
N ILE A 267 13.93 -25.61 -25.82
CA ILE A 267 13.78 -24.64 -24.72
C ILE A 267 14.22 -23.23 -25.16
N ALA A 268 15.36 -23.12 -25.85
CA ALA A 268 15.83 -21.83 -26.37
C ALA A 268 14.88 -21.21 -27.41
N ARG A 269 14.25 -22.03 -28.27
CA ARG A 269 13.25 -21.55 -29.24
C ARG A 269 11.96 -21.10 -28.57
N VAL A 270 11.50 -21.81 -27.53
CA VAL A 270 10.33 -21.44 -26.74
C VAL A 270 10.57 -20.14 -25.96
N LEU A 271 11.76 -19.98 -25.37
CA LEU A 271 12.15 -18.72 -24.72
C LEU A 271 12.21 -17.56 -25.73
N TRP A 272 12.72 -17.81 -26.93
CA TRP A 272 12.79 -16.79 -27.98
C TRP A 272 11.41 -16.39 -28.52
N SER A 273 10.49 -17.36 -28.71
CA SER A 273 9.12 -17.06 -29.13
C SER A 273 8.32 -16.38 -28.03
N ALA A 274 8.53 -16.77 -26.77
CA ALA A 274 7.93 -16.09 -25.61
C ALA A 274 8.44 -14.66 -25.45
N LEU A 275 9.72 -14.39 -25.75
CA LEU A 275 10.28 -13.03 -25.76
C LEU A 275 9.73 -12.14 -26.88
N GLN A 276 9.17 -12.72 -27.95
CA GLN A 276 8.52 -11.95 -29.02
C GLN A 276 7.09 -11.53 -28.68
N ASP A 277 6.44 -12.17 -27.69
CA ASP A 277 5.15 -11.71 -27.20
C ASP A 277 5.33 -10.51 -26.25
N VAL A 278 4.75 -9.38 -26.64
CA VAL A 278 4.77 -8.13 -25.89
C VAL A 278 4.23 -8.33 -24.47
N ARG A 279 3.25 -9.22 -24.27
CA ARG A 279 2.66 -9.50 -22.96
C ARG A 279 3.63 -10.19 -22.01
N THR A 280 4.38 -11.17 -22.52
CA THR A 280 5.41 -11.86 -21.74
C THR A 280 6.57 -10.94 -21.41
N LEU A 281 6.95 -10.04 -22.32
CA LEU A 281 7.97 -9.03 -22.04
C LEU A 281 7.53 -8.07 -20.91
N TRP A 282 6.27 -7.60 -20.94
CA TRP A 282 5.72 -6.79 -19.85
C TRP A 282 5.68 -7.54 -18.52
N CYS A 283 5.32 -8.82 -18.55
CA CYS A 283 5.34 -9.71 -17.40
C CYS A 283 6.73 -9.81 -16.77
N CYS A 284 7.74 -10.15 -17.58
CA CYS A 284 9.12 -10.26 -17.12
C CYS A 284 9.63 -8.93 -16.57
N LEU A 285 9.39 -7.83 -17.28
CA LEU A 285 9.82 -6.50 -16.85
C LEU A 285 9.18 -6.12 -15.50
N TRP A 286 7.88 -6.30 -15.36
CA TRP A 286 7.16 -5.97 -14.13
C TRP A 286 7.65 -6.80 -12.95
N TYR A 287 7.76 -8.13 -13.09
CA TYR A 287 8.25 -9.00 -12.01
C TYR A 287 9.71 -8.72 -11.66
N SER A 288 10.59 -8.55 -12.65
CA SER A 288 12.00 -8.23 -12.41
C SER A 288 12.15 -6.90 -11.69
N SER A 289 11.44 -5.85 -12.13
CA SER A 289 11.46 -4.54 -11.45
C SER A 289 10.84 -4.62 -10.05
N SER A 290 9.74 -5.36 -9.87
CA SER A 290 9.10 -5.53 -8.55
C SER A 290 10.02 -6.24 -7.57
N ILE A 291 10.69 -7.31 -8.00
CA ILE A 291 11.68 -8.04 -7.18
C ILE A 291 12.85 -7.13 -6.85
N PHE A 292 13.38 -6.41 -7.84
CA PHE A 292 14.50 -5.49 -7.66
C PHE A 292 14.19 -4.41 -6.61
N PHE A 293 13.10 -3.66 -6.78
CA PHE A 293 12.73 -2.60 -5.84
C PHE A 293 12.42 -3.15 -4.45
N THR A 294 11.79 -4.32 -4.36
CA THR A 294 11.54 -4.98 -3.07
C THR A 294 12.83 -5.38 -2.38
N LEU A 295 13.77 -5.99 -3.10
CA LEU A 295 15.06 -6.38 -2.54
C LEU A 295 15.84 -5.16 -2.08
N VAL A 296 15.89 -4.10 -2.89
CA VAL A 296 16.53 -2.83 -2.51
C VAL A 296 15.86 -2.24 -1.27
N ALA A 297 14.54 -2.11 -1.24
CA ALA A 297 13.81 -1.58 -0.09
C ALA A 297 14.05 -2.39 1.18
N THR A 298 14.02 -3.73 1.10
CA THR A 298 14.26 -4.62 2.23
C THR A 298 15.71 -4.54 2.70
N MET A 299 16.68 -4.55 1.79
CA MET A 299 18.09 -4.41 2.16
C MET A 299 18.37 -3.04 2.78
N THR A 300 17.78 -1.96 2.27
CA THR A 300 17.95 -0.62 2.84
C THR A 300 17.27 -0.50 4.21
N ALA A 301 16.07 -1.07 4.40
CA ALA A 301 15.37 -1.07 5.69
C ALA A 301 16.13 -1.87 6.75
N ILE A 302 16.46 -3.14 6.46
CA ILE A 302 17.18 -4.01 7.40
C ILE A 302 18.61 -3.51 7.61
N GLY A 303 19.32 -3.25 6.52
CA GLY A 303 20.71 -2.78 6.54
C GLY A 303 20.85 -1.45 7.26
N GLY A 304 19.98 -0.47 6.95
CA GLY A 304 19.99 0.82 7.64
C GLY A 304 19.70 0.68 9.13
N THR A 305 18.78 -0.18 9.52
CA THR A 305 18.48 -0.42 10.94
C THR A 305 19.61 -1.10 11.67
N LEU A 306 20.24 -2.10 11.05
CA LEU A 306 21.41 -2.76 11.62
C LEU A 306 22.58 -1.78 11.76
N MET A 307 22.81 -0.93 10.76
CA MET A 307 23.83 0.12 10.83
C MET A 307 23.56 1.10 11.96
N GLN A 308 22.29 1.44 12.23
CA GLN A 308 21.92 2.28 13.38
C GLN A 308 22.15 1.58 14.71
N LEU A 309 21.70 0.33 14.86
CA LEU A 309 21.81 -0.41 16.12
C LEU A 309 23.26 -0.75 16.47
N LEU A 310 24.11 -0.99 15.47
CA LEU A 310 25.54 -1.23 15.64
C LEU A 310 26.35 0.06 15.76
N GLY A 311 25.73 1.23 15.62
CA GLY A 311 26.41 2.53 15.65
C GLY A 311 27.32 2.79 14.44
N VAL A 312 27.19 2.05 13.34
CA VAL A 312 28.01 2.20 12.13
C VAL A 312 27.89 3.61 11.54
N TYR A 313 26.75 4.27 11.72
CA TYR A 313 26.56 5.64 11.25
C TYR A 313 27.44 6.68 11.94
N THR A 314 28.04 6.36 13.09
CA THR A 314 29.02 7.22 13.78
C THR A 314 30.42 7.16 13.17
N ALA A 315 30.68 6.22 12.27
CA ALA A 315 31.99 6.09 11.64
C ALA A 315 32.32 7.31 10.78
N ASP A 316 33.60 7.68 10.71
CA ASP A 316 34.06 8.88 9.99
C ASP A 316 33.69 8.89 8.49
N ILE A 317 33.63 7.71 7.87
CA ILE A 317 33.21 7.58 6.47
C ILE A 317 31.78 8.07 6.24
N CYS A 318 30.94 7.95 7.27
CA CYS A 318 29.55 8.36 7.25
C CYS A 318 29.35 9.86 7.46
N ASN A 319 30.38 10.58 7.90
CA ASN A 319 30.40 12.04 8.00
C ASN A 319 30.78 12.71 6.67
N LEU A 320 31.28 11.94 5.70
CA LEU A 320 31.60 12.42 4.37
C LEU A 320 30.36 12.45 3.48
N ASN A 321 30.23 13.54 2.72
CA ASN A 321 29.24 13.63 1.65
C ASN A 321 29.53 12.62 0.54
N VAL A 322 28.50 12.04 -0.06
CA VAL A 322 28.57 11.01 -1.11
C VAL A 322 29.47 11.42 -2.28
N GLY A 323 29.44 12.70 -2.67
CA GLY A 323 30.32 13.23 -3.73
C GLY A 323 31.81 13.14 -3.42
N ASN A 324 32.18 13.09 -2.14
CA ASN A 324 33.57 13.03 -1.67
C ASN A 324 34.02 11.59 -1.34
N TRP A 325 33.14 10.59 -1.40
CA TRP A 325 33.49 9.20 -1.08
C TRP A 325 34.58 8.63 -1.99
N LEU A 326 34.56 8.98 -3.28
CA LEU A 326 35.55 8.52 -4.25
C LEU A 326 36.90 9.27 -4.15
N HIS A 327 36.92 10.43 -3.49
CA HIS A 327 38.11 11.29 -3.38
C HIS A 327 38.23 11.88 -1.97
N PRO A 328 38.48 11.06 -0.94
CA PRO A 328 38.45 11.49 0.47
C PRO A 328 39.59 12.44 0.83
N TYR A 329 40.68 12.47 0.06
CA TYR A 329 41.87 13.28 0.33
C TYR A 329 41.86 14.67 -0.32
N ARG A 330 40.71 15.14 -0.83
CA ARG A 330 40.62 16.51 -1.34
C ARG A 330 40.78 17.51 -0.19
N PRO A 331 41.51 18.62 -0.39
CA PRO A 331 41.77 19.60 0.67
C PRO A 331 40.50 20.31 1.18
N GLU A 332 39.40 20.27 0.42
CA GLU A 332 38.10 20.84 0.79
C GLU A 332 37.30 19.97 1.77
N VAL A 333 37.75 18.73 2.02
CA VAL A 333 37.06 17.80 2.92
C VAL A 333 37.45 18.09 4.37
N THR A 334 36.48 18.55 5.15
CA THR A 334 36.68 18.82 6.58
C THR A 334 36.56 17.55 7.40
N ALA A 335 37.57 17.23 8.21
CA ALA A 335 37.49 16.18 9.22
C ALA A 335 36.72 16.68 10.45
N MET A 336 35.82 15.85 10.99
CA MET A 336 35.06 16.18 12.19
C MET A 336 35.91 15.88 13.43
N LEU A 337 36.48 16.92 14.04
CA LEU A 337 37.37 16.79 15.20
C LEU A 337 36.62 16.66 16.53
N SER A 338 35.38 17.16 16.61
CA SER A 338 34.56 17.08 17.81
C SER A 338 33.07 17.09 17.47
N THR A 339 32.29 16.38 18.29
CA THR A 339 30.83 16.52 18.37
C THR A 339 30.48 17.78 19.19
N ASN A 340 29.23 18.26 19.12
CA ASN A 340 28.75 19.47 19.82
C ASN A 340 29.37 20.79 19.37
N SER A 341 29.65 20.95 18.07
CA SER A 341 30.00 22.27 17.55
C SER A 341 28.84 23.26 17.70
N LYS A 342 29.13 24.55 17.78
CA LYS A 342 28.10 25.60 17.84
C LYS A 342 27.11 25.47 16.67
N GLN A 343 27.61 25.16 15.48
CA GLN A 343 26.79 24.97 14.28
C GLN A 343 25.82 23.79 14.44
N MET A 344 26.26 22.65 14.97
CA MET A 344 25.38 21.50 15.22
C MET A 344 24.28 21.83 16.24
N ILE A 345 24.58 22.64 17.25
CA ILE A 345 23.59 23.09 18.24
C ILE A 345 22.57 24.02 17.59
N ASP A 346 23.02 24.96 16.76
CA ASP A 346 22.16 25.89 16.02
C ASP A 346 21.25 25.12 15.04
N ASP A 347 21.80 24.16 14.29
CA ASP A 347 21.05 23.30 13.38
C ASP A 347 20.06 22.38 14.11
N ALA A 348 20.44 21.86 15.29
CA ALA A 348 19.55 21.07 16.14
C ALA A 348 18.33 21.87 16.60
N GLN A 349 18.53 23.12 17.01
CA GLN A 349 17.43 24.00 17.41
C GLN A 349 16.56 24.40 16.23
N LYS A 350 17.17 24.66 15.07
CA LYS A 350 16.48 25.15 13.87
C LYS A 350 15.73 24.06 13.11
N TYR A 351 16.24 22.84 13.07
CA TYR A 351 15.69 21.75 12.25
C TYR A 351 15.19 20.58 13.10
N TRP A 352 15.99 20.00 13.99
CA TRP A 352 15.61 18.74 14.66
C TRP A 352 14.37 18.90 15.53
N LYS A 353 14.34 19.94 16.37
CA LYS A 353 13.20 20.21 17.26
C LYS A 353 11.88 20.44 16.51
N PRO A 354 11.78 21.37 15.53
CA PRO A 354 10.52 21.56 14.82
C PRO A 354 10.11 20.35 13.98
N LEU A 355 11.06 19.61 13.37
CA LEU A 355 10.74 18.41 12.60
C LEU A 355 10.20 17.28 13.50
N ALA A 356 10.76 17.09 14.70
CA ALA A 356 10.25 16.14 15.68
C ALA A 356 8.81 16.48 16.10
N ILE A 357 8.55 17.75 16.44
CA ILE A 357 7.23 18.23 16.83
C ILE A 357 6.24 18.06 15.67
N ALA A 358 6.64 18.43 14.46
CA ALA A 358 5.83 18.24 13.26
C ALA A 358 5.47 16.75 13.05
N ALA A 359 6.42 15.84 13.25
CA ALA A 359 6.20 14.40 13.14
C ALA A 359 5.19 13.88 14.17
N ILE A 360 5.29 14.32 15.44
CA ILE A 360 4.34 13.98 16.51
C ILE A 360 2.95 14.49 16.19
N CYS A 361 2.84 15.78 15.82
CA CYS A 361 1.56 16.40 15.46
C CYS A 361 0.93 15.68 14.26
N PHE A 362 1.72 15.38 13.22
CA PHE A 362 1.27 14.66 12.04
C PHE A 362 0.71 13.28 12.40
N MET A 363 1.47 12.49 13.17
CA MET A 363 1.02 11.17 13.61
C MET A 363 -0.25 11.26 14.48
N GLY A 364 -0.35 12.25 15.37
CA GLY A 364 -1.53 12.51 16.18
C GLY A 364 -2.77 12.80 15.33
N VAL A 365 -2.64 13.69 14.33
CA VAL A 365 -3.72 14.05 13.41
C VAL A 365 -4.16 12.85 12.59
N VAL A 366 -3.23 12.10 11.99
CA VAL A 366 -3.56 10.92 11.18
C VAL A 366 -4.28 9.86 12.02
N SER A 367 -3.82 9.63 13.25
CA SER A 367 -4.43 8.67 14.17
C SER A 367 -5.84 9.10 14.56
N PHE A 368 -6.04 10.39 14.83
CA PHE A 368 -7.34 10.95 15.13
C PHE A 368 -8.30 10.82 13.94
N VAL A 369 -7.86 11.15 12.74
CA VAL A 369 -8.65 11.00 11.50
C VAL A 369 -9.01 9.53 11.27
N GLY A 370 -8.07 8.60 11.47
CA GLY A 370 -8.32 7.17 11.38
C GLY A 370 -9.38 6.70 12.38
N TRP A 371 -9.22 7.06 13.65
CA TRP A 371 -10.20 6.75 14.69
C TRP A 371 -11.59 7.31 14.35
N TRP A 372 -11.64 8.58 13.96
CA TRP A 372 -12.89 9.27 13.60
C TRP A 372 -13.59 8.59 12.42
N TYR A 373 -12.85 8.27 11.36
CA TYR A 373 -13.39 7.60 10.18
C TYR A 373 -13.97 6.23 10.53
N GLN A 374 -13.25 5.42 11.30
CA GLN A 374 -13.73 4.11 11.70
C GLN A 374 -14.96 4.22 12.59
N ARG A 375 -14.98 5.16 13.54
CA ARG A 375 -16.13 5.39 14.41
C ARG A 375 -17.36 5.76 13.61
N ARG A 376 -17.25 6.76 12.73
CA ARG A 376 -18.34 7.19 11.84
C ARG A 376 -18.85 6.05 10.98
N THR A 377 -17.96 5.24 10.42
CA THR A 377 -18.36 4.12 9.56
C THR A 377 -19.12 3.06 10.34
N ARG A 378 -18.70 2.74 11.58
CA ARG A 378 -19.44 1.80 12.46
C ARG A 378 -20.82 2.34 12.84
N ASP A 379 -20.93 3.64 13.11
CA ASP A 379 -22.20 4.27 13.45
C ASP A 379 -23.16 4.25 12.24
N LEU A 380 -22.66 4.55 11.02
CA LEU A 380 -23.43 4.44 9.79
C LEU A 380 -23.89 2.99 9.52
N PHE A 381 -23.02 2.00 9.71
CA PHE A 381 -23.43 0.59 9.53
C PHE A 381 -24.50 0.17 10.54
N THR A 382 -24.38 0.58 11.80
CA THR A 382 -25.37 0.27 12.83
C THR A 382 -26.74 0.88 12.48
N ASP A 383 -26.76 2.14 12.04
CA ASP A 383 -27.99 2.82 11.60
C ASP A 383 -28.65 2.12 10.40
N GLN A 384 -27.87 1.66 9.43
CA GLN A 384 -28.41 0.91 8.29
C GLN A 384 -28.97 -0.47 8.69
N VAL A 385 -28.34 -1.17 9.63
CA VAL A 385 -28.85 -2.45 10.13
C VAL A 385 -30.18 -2.26 10.85
N ILE A 386 -30.28 -1.25 11.72
CA ILE A 386 -31.54 -0.95 12.44
C ILE A 386 -32.67 -0.66 11.45
N LYS A 387 -32.41 0.14 10.41
CA LYS A 387 -33.41 0.44 9.35
C LYS A 387 -33.87 -0.80 8.59
N ILE A 388 -32.96 -1.76 8.35
CA ILE A 388 -33.31 -3.01 7.69
C ILE A 388 -34.18 -3.87 8.61
N ASP A 389 -33.81 -4.00 9.88
CA ASP A 389 -34.56 -4.79 10.86
C ASP A 389 -35.98 -4.21 11.07
N GLU A 390 -36.11 -2.89 11.20
CA GLU A 390 -37.41 -2.21 11.27
C GLU A 390 -38.23 -2.41 9.98
N GLY A 391 -37.60 -2.31 8.81
CA GLY A 391 -38.26 -2.51 7.52
C GLY A 391 -38.73 -3.94 7.27
N ILE A 392 -38.02 -4.94 7.81
CA ILE A 392 -38.42 -6.36 7.78
C ILE A 392 -39.56 -6.60 8.77
N GLY A 393 -39.47 -6.06 9.99
CA GLY A 393 -40.53 -6.18 11.00
C GLY A 393 -41.88 -5.62 10.55
N LEU A 394 -41.87 -4.50 9.80
CA LEU A 394 -43.09 -3.93 9.21
C LEU A 394 -43.69 -4.83 8.10
N LYS A 395 -42.86 -5.53 7.33
CA LYS A 395 -43.35 -6.46 6.30
C LYS A 395 -43.94 -7.73 6.91
N GLU A 396 -43.35 -8.25 7.99
CA GLU A 396 -43.92 -9.40 8.72
C GLU A 396 -45.25 -9.02 9.38
N ALA A 397 -45.34 -7.85 10.03
CA ALA A 397 -46.59 -7.37 10.62
C ALA A 397 -47.71 -7.20 9.58
N ALA A 398 -47.40 -6.64 8.41
CA ALA A 398 -48.36 -6.49 7.32
C ALA A 398 -48.79 -7.83 6.68
N THR A 399 -47.97 -8.88 6.78
CA THR A 399 -48.31 -10.21 6.27
C THR A 399 -49.22 -10.97 7.25
N ILE A 400 -49.10 -10.69 8.55
CA ILE A 400 -49.92 -11.30 9.61
C ILE A 400 -51.34 -10.72 9.64
N GLU A 401 -51.56 -9.45 9.27
CA GLU A 401 -52.90 -8.86 9.18
C GLU A 401 -53.72 -9.29 7.96
N VAL A 402 -53.12 -10.00 6.99
CA VAL A 402 -53.77 -10.39 5.72
C VAL A 402 -54.12 -11.90 5.68
N THR A 403 -53.75 -12.67 6.70
CA THR A 403 -54.21 -14.06 6.94
C THR A 403 -55.18 -14.12 8.09
#